data_AF-A0A6B3FXI1-F1
#
_entry.id   AF-A0A6B3FXI1-F1
#
_cell.length_a   1.000
_cell.length_b   1.000
_cell.length_c   1.000
_cell.angle_alpha   90.00
_cell.angle_beta   90.00
_cell.angle_gamma   90.00
#
_symmetry.space_group_name_H-M   'P 1'
#
loop_
_entity.id
_entity.type
_entity.pdbx_description
1 polymer ?
#
loop_
_entity_poly.entity_id
_entity_poly.type
_entity_poly.pdbx_seq_one_letter_code
_entity_poly.pdbx_strand_id
1 'polypeptide(L)' 'MTVQQDSPGDSDTQDLEVWIDQDLCTGDGICVQYAPDVFELDIDGLAYVK' A
#
# COMPACT_ATOMS: atom_id res chain seq x y z
N MET A 1 -15.44 31.93 -20.80
CA MET A 1 -15.88 30.75 -20.03
C MET A 1 -14.62 30.08 -19.49
N THR A 2 -14.20 30.42 -18.29
CA THR A 2 -13.06 29.80 -17.61
C THR A 2 -13.50 29.52 -16.20
N VAL A 3 -13.82 28.26 -15.91
CA VAL A 3 -14.10 27.81 -14.54
C VAL A 3 -12.76 27.44 -13.94
N GLN A 4 -12.29 28.25 -13.00
CA GLN A 4 -11.15 27.95 -12.16
C GLN A 4 -11.69 27.12 -10.99
N GLN A 5 -11.33 25.85 -10.93
CA GLN A 5 -11.70 24.98 -9.83
C GLN A 5 -10.51 24.90 -8.88
N ASP A 6 -10.45 25.85 -7.95
CA ASP A 6 -9.59 25.80 -6.79
C ASP A 6 -10.33 24.99 -5.72
N SER A 7 -9.91 23.75 -5.50
CA SER A 7 -10.36 22.94 -4.36
C SER A 7 -9.29 23.01 -3.27
N PRO A 8 -9.51 23.75 -2.16
CA PRO A 8 -8.66 23.65 -0.99
C PRO A 8 -9.08 22.39 -0.24
N GLY A 9 -8.50 21.25 -0.64
CA GLY A 9 -8.68 19.98 0.04
C GLY A 9 -7.45 19.73 0.90
N ASP A 10 -7.65 19.89 2.19
CA ASP A 10 -6.77 19.58 3.32
C ASP A 10 -5.70 18.53 3.01
N SER A 11 -4.44 18.88 3.25
CA SER A 11 -3.35 17.92 3.39
C SER A 11 -3.49 17.17 4.72
N ASP A 12 -4.60 16.44 4.87
CA ASP A 12 -4.76 15.43 5.90
C ASP A 12 -3.82 14.28 5.54
N THR A 13 -2.73 14.17 6.31
CA THR A 13 -1.96 12.93 6.40
C THR A 13 -2.88 11.90 7.05
N GLN A 14 -3.78 11.33 6.26
CA GLN A 14 -4.62 10.22 6.70
C GLN A 14 -3.71 9.02 6.90
N ASP A 15 -3.65 8.51 8.13
CA ASP A 15 -2.94 7.27 8.42
C ASP A 15 -3.60 6.14 7.61
N LEU A 16 -2.85 5.61 6.65
CA LEU A 16 -3.31 4.54 5.76
C LEU A 16 -3.03 3.19 6.43
N GLU A 17 -4.07 2.40 6.63
CA GLU A 17 -3.95 1.00 7.05
C GLU A 17 -3.89 0.08 5.83
N VAL A 18 -2.98 -0.90 5.88
CA VAL A 18 -2.75 -1.86 4.81
C VAL A 18 -2.74 -3.26 5.39
N TRP A 19 -3.30 -4.24 4.67
CA TRP A 19 -3.31 -5.64 5.04
C TRP A 19 -3.02 -6.52 3.83
N ILE A 20 -2.59 -7.76 4.08
CA ILE A 20 -2.39 -8.79 3.07
C ILE A 20 -3.38 -9.92 3.33
N ASP A 21 -4.05 -10.35 2.27
CA ASP A 21 -4.89 -11.55 2.29
C ASP A 21 -4.00 -12.78 2.09
N GLN A 22 -3.82 -13.56 3.15
CA GLN A 22 -2.94 -14.73 3.14
C GLN A 22 -3.49 -15.90 2.30
N ASP A 23 -4.81 -15.96 2.06
CA ASP A 23 -5.41 -17.01 1.23
C ASP A 23 -5.19 -16.75 -0.26
N LEU A 24 -4.99 -15.48 -0.63
CA LEU A 24 -4.73 -15.05 -2.01
C LEU A 24 -3.25 -14.77 -2.30
N CYS A 25 -2.41 -14.70 -1.27
CA CYS A 25 -0.98 -14.46 -1.45
C CYS A 25 -0.31 -15.67 -2.10
N THR A 26 0.20 -15.48 -3.31
CA THR A 26 0.91 -16.52 -4.10
C THR A 26 2.40 -16.61 -3.79
N GLY A 27 2.95 -15.64 -3.05
CA GLY A 27 4.38 -15.58 -2.75
C GLY A 27 5.26 -14.97 -3.83
N ASP A 28 4.68 -14.21 -4.78
CA ASP A 28 5.44 -13.57 -5.86
C ASP A 28 6.43 -12.49 -5.38
N GLY A 29 6.31 -12.03 -4.13
CA GLY A 29 7.22 -11.06 -3.52
C GLY A 29 7.19 -9.66 -4.17
N ILE A 30 6.24 -9.41 -5.06
CA ILE A 30 6.12 -8.14 -5.80
C ILE A 30 5.80 -6.96 -4.88
N CYS A 31 5.07 -7.21 -3.78
CA CYS A 31 4.80 -6.22 -2.73
C CYS A 31 6.09 -5.70 -2.09
N VAL A 32 7.02 -6.60 -1.73
CA VAL A 32 8.31 -6.24 -1.12
C VAL A 32 9.23 -5.54 -2.12
N GLN A 33 9.15 -5.89 -3.41
CA GLN A 33 9.94 -5.21 -4.45
C GLN A 33 9.51 -3.75 -4.64
N TYR A 34 8.21 -3.46 -4.61
CA TYR A 34 7.70 -2.10 -4.80
C TYR A 34 7.71 -1.26 -3.52
N ALA A 35 7.46 -1.88 -2.36
CA ALA A 35 7.38 -1.19 -1.08
C ALA A 35 8.06 -2.02 0.03
N PRO A 36 9.40 -2.09 0.02
CA PRO A 36 10.16 -2.83 1.02
C PRO A 36 10.03 -2.27 2.43
N ASP A 37 9.65 -0.99 2.57
CA ASP A 37 9.46 -0.35 3.88
C ASP A 37 8.14 -0.74 4.54
N VAL A 38 7.15 -1.19 3.75
CA VAL A 38 5.81 -1.56 4.23
C VAL A 38 5.64 -3.07 4.32
N PHE A 39 6.30 -3.82 3.44
CA PHE A 39 6.11 -5.26 3.34
C PHE A 39 7.40 -6.06 3.55
N GLU A 40 7.23 -7.30 3.99
CA GLU A 40 8.26 -8.32 4.01
C GLU A 40 7.74 -9.66 3.48
N LEU A 41 8.65 -10.49 2.98
CA LEU A 41 8.35 -11.84 2.51
C LEU A 41 9.05 -12.80 3.45
N ASP A 42 8.28 -13.67 4.08
CA ASP A 42 8.82 -14.66 5.01
C ASP A 42 9.21 -15.95 4.24
N ILE A 43 9.91 -16.85 4.93
CA ILE A 43 10.42 -18.12 4.40
C ILE A 43 9.31 -19.13 4.08
N ASP A 44 8.09 -18.87 4.55
CA ASP A 44 6.88 -19.63 4.23
C ASP A 44 6.35 -19.32 2.81
N GLY A 45 6.90 -18.29 2.15
CA GLY A 45 6.45 -17.82 0.85
C GLY A 45 5.22 -16.92 0.92
N LEU A 46 4.85 -16.40 2.10
CA LEU A 46 3.78 -15.42 2.26
C LEU A 46 4.34 -14.05 2.59
N ALA A 47 3.63 -13.02 2.15
CA ALA A 47 3.99 -11.65 2.45
C ALA A 47 3.26 -11.15 3.71
N TYR A 48 3.94 -10.30 4.48
CA TYR A 48 3.41 -9.70 5.70
C TYR A 48 3.58 -8.18 5.66
N VAL A 49 2.69 -7.49 6.37
CA VAL A 49 2.79 -6.04 6.60
C VAL A 49 3.64 -5.82 7.85
N LYS A 50 4.55 -4.85 7.79
CA LYS A 50 5.36 -4.42 8.93
C LYS A 50 4.58 -3.58 9.94
#